data_AF-A0A3D4TWX0-F1
#
_entry.id   AF-A0A3D4TWX0-F1
#
_cell.length_a   1.000
_cell.length_b   1.000
_cell.length_c   1.000
_cell.angle_alpha   90.00
_cell.angle_beta   90.00
_cell.angle_gamma   90.00
#
_symmetry.space_group_name_H-M   'P 1'
#
loop_
_entity.id
_entity.type
_entity.pdbx_description
1 polymer ?
#
loop_
_entity_poly.entity_id
_entity_poly.type
_entity_poly.pdbx_seq_one_letter_code
_entity_poly.pdbx_strand_id
1 'polypeptide(L)' 'MKTFLCKTCNKKFEAAGVRFDWNDPVYGPCSKYTAQCPCNGEECEEYKHQMSHKEEAVSSCGSGHCSCGR' A
#
# COMPACT_ATOMS: atom_id res chain seq x y z
N MET A 1 14.23 -5.14 0.98
CA MET A 1 13.38 -6.29 1.34
C MET A 1 11.99 -5.76 1.66
N LYS A 2 10.94 -6.49 1.33
CA LYS A 2 9.53 -6.11 1.54
C LYS A 2 8.95 -6.92 2.69
N THR A 3 8.00 -6.36 3.41
CA THR A 3 7.29 -7.05 4.49
C THR A 3 6.06 -7.75 3.92
N PHE A 4 5.86 -9.01 4.29
CA PHE A 4 4.70 -9.83 3.91
C PHE A 4 3.98 -10.29 5.18
N LEU A 5 2.66 -10.43 5.11
CA LEU A 5 1.84 -10.94 6.21
C LEU A 5 1.16 -12.22 5.77
N CYS A 6 1.49 -13.33 6.43
CA CYS A 6 0.74 -14.57 6.28
C CYS A 6 -0.53 -14.48 7.12
N LYS A 7 -1.71 -14.46 6.49
CA LYS A 7 -3.00 -14.43 7.21
C LYS A 7 -3.25 -15.72 8.00
N THR A 8 -2.73 -16.85 7.53
CA THR A 8 -2.86 -18.16 8.16
C THR A 8 -2.01 -18.27 9.42
N CYS A 9 -0.72 -17.90 9.34
CA CYS A 9 0.18 -17.93 10.50
C CYS A 9 0.08 -16.67 11.38
N ASN A 10 -0.60 -15.62 10.88
CA ASN A 10 -0.65 -14.28 11.46
C ASN A 10 0.74 -13.70 11.81
N LYS A 11 1.73 -14.03 10.98
CA LYS A 11 3.14 -13.62 11.16
C LYS A 11 3.58 -12.71 10.03
N LYS A 12 4.27 -11.63 10.41
CA LYS A 12 4.98 -10.74 9.50
C LYS A 12 6.38 -11.28 9.26
N PHE A 13 6.82 -11.27 8.01
CA PHE A 13 8.17 -11.69 7.64
C PHE A 13 8.70 -10.80 6.51
N GLU A 14 10.02 -10.69 6.41
CA GLU A 14 10.69 -9.93 5.37
C GLU A 14 11.24 -10.86 4.30
N ALA A 15 10.93 -10.58 3.04
CA ALA A 15 11.44 -11.34 1.90
C ALA A 15 11.71 -10.40 0.72
N ALA A 16 12.44 -10.88 -0.28
CA ALA A 16 12.55 -10.16 -1.55
C ALA A 16 11.18 -10.09 -2.27
N GLY A 17 10.43 -11.20 -2.19
CA GLY A 17 9.19 -11.39 -2.95
C GLY A 17 9.43 -11.56 -4.45
N VAL A 18 8.43 -12.08 -5.13
CA VAL A 18 8.37 -12.17 -6.59
C VAL A 18 7.37 -11.12 -7.07
N ARG A 19 7.81 -10.30 -8.02
CA ARG A 19 6.94 -9.33 -8.68
C ARG A 19 6.16 -10.02 -9.79
N PHE A 20 4.84 -9.87 -9.76
CA PHE A 20 3.94 -10.29 -10.81
C PHE A 20 3.34 -9.05 -11.45
N ASP A 21 3.59 -8.89 -12.74
CA ASP A 21 3.04 -7.82 -13.56
C ASP A 21 1.94 -8.41 -14.45
N TRP A 22 0.78 -7.75 -14.51
CA TRP A 22 -0.32 -8.12 -15.40
C TRP A 22 -0.99 -6.85 -15.94
N ASN A 23 -1.70 -6.97 -17.05
CA ASN A 23 -2.46 -5.86 -17.60
C ASN A 23 -3.95 -6.11 -17.38
N ASP A 24 -4.56 -5.30 -16.51
CA ASP A 24 -5.99 -5.36 -16.25
C ASP A 24 -6.76 -4.57 -17.32
N PRO A 25 -7.83 -5.11 -17.91
CA PRO A 25 -8.57 -4.43 -18.97
C PRO A 25 -9.31 -3.16 -18.51
N VAL A 26 -9.56 -3.01 -17.21
CA VAL A 26 -10.26 -1.86 -16.62
C VAL A 26 -9.27 -0.83 -16.09
N TYR A 27 -8.24 -1.28 -15.38
CA TYR A 27 -7.31 -0.40 -14.65
C TYR A 27 -5.94 -0.24 -15.33
N GLY A 28 -5.65 -1.01 -16.37
CA GLY A 28 -4.37 -0.98 -17.08
C GLY A 28 -3.26 -1.78 -16.38
N PRO A 29 -1.98 -1.42 -16.60
CA PRO A 29 -0.85 -2.20 -16.11
C PRO A 29 -0.77 -2.19 -14.58
N CYS A 30 -0.92 -3.36 -13.99
CA CYS A 30 -0.89 -3.60 -12.56
C CYS A 30 0.31 -4.47 -12.17
N SER A 31 0.75 -4.34 -10.92
CA SER A 31 1.80 -5.19 -10.36
C SER A 31 1.55 -5.50 -8.88
N LYS A 32 1.89 -6.73 -8.47
CA LYS A 32 1.83 -7.20 -7.08
C LYS A 32 3.13 -7.89 -6.72
N TYR A 33 3.48 -7.82 -5.45
CA TYR A 33 4.57 -8.63 -4.90
C TYR A 33 3.95 -9.72 -4.04
N THR A 34 4.41 -10.96 -4.24
CA THR A 34 4.03 -12.09 -3.40
C THR A 34 5.28 -12.82 -2.90
N ALA A 35 5.17 -13.49 -1.75
CA ALA A 35 6.25 -14.28 -1.19
C ALA A 35 5.67 -15.53 -0.53
N GLN A 36 6.36 -16.66 -0.62
CA GLN A 36 5.97 -17.86 0.13
C GLN A 36 6.29 -17.70 1.60
N CYS A 37 5.33 -18.02 2.47
CA CYS A 37 5.57 -18.00 3.90
C CYS A 37 6.47 -19.18 4.31
N PRO A 38 7.53 -18.94 5.10
CA PRO A 38 8.45 -20.00 5.51
C PRO A 38 7.85 -21.03 6.48
N CYS A 39 6.66 -20.76 7.04
CA CYS A 39 6.02 -21.66 8.01
C CYS A 39 5.05 -22.66 7.36
N ASN A 40 4.36 -22.27 6.29
CA ASN A 40 3.30 -23.09 5.67
C ASN A 40 3.41 -23.20 4.14
N GLY A 41 4.34 -22.47 3.51
CA GLY A 41 4.54 -22.47 2.06
C GLY A 41 3.48 -21.70 1.26
N GLU A 42 2.51 -21.06 1.92
CA GLU A 42 1.42 -20.37 1.21
C GLU A 42 1.89 -19.04 0.61
N GLU A 43 1.27 -18.66 -0.53
CA GLU A 43 1.49 -17.36 -1.15
C GLU A 43 0.92 -16.26 -0.26
N CYS A 44 1.81 -15.37 0.20
CA CYS A 44 1.47 -14.21 1.00
C CYS A 44 1.70 -12.94 0.20
N GLU A 45 0.80 -11.97 0.35
CA GLU A 45 0.89 -10.67 -0.32
C GLU A 45 1.70 -9.67 0.51
N GLU A 46 2.25 -8.67 -0.19
CA GLU A 46 2.98 -7.57 0.45
C GLU A 46 2.09 -6.89 1.51
N TYR A 47 2.57 -6.88 2.74
CA TYR A 47 1.99 -6.11 3.82
C TYR A 47 2.32 -4.63 3.60
N LYS A 48 1.46 -3.96 2.84
CA LYS A 48 1.44 -2.50 2.79
C LYS A 48 0.91 -2.02 4.13
N HIS A 49 1.82 -1.64 5.03
CA HIS A 49 1.44 -0.76 6.12
C HIS A 49 0.93 0.49 5.41
N GLN A 50 -0.40 0.70 5.40
CA GLN A 50 -0.90 2.02 5.10
C GLN A 50 -0.15 2.89 6.10
N MET A 51 0.77 3.71 5.61
CA MET A 51 1.08 4.90 6.37
C MET A 51 -0.30 5.52 6.52
N SER A 52 -0.86 5.44 7.73
CA SER A 52 -1.92 6.35 8.11
C SER A 52 -1.41 7.67 7.60
N HIS A 53 -2.07 8.21 6.59
CA HIS A 53 -2.02 9.62 6.36
C HIS A 53 -2.44 10.19 7.71
N LYS A 54 -1.45 10.46 8.56
CA LYS A 54 -1.54 11.55 9.47
C LYS A 54 -1.64 12.69 8.48
N GLU A 55 -2.88 13.04 8.15
CA GLU A 55 -3.21 14.27 7.47
C GLU A 55 -2.62 15.35 8.38
N GLU A 56 -1.34 15.64 8.18
CA GLU A 56 -0.73 16.85 8.69
C GLU A 56 -1.50 17.96 8.02
N ALA A 57 -2.41 18.50 8.82
CA ALA A 57 -3.10 19.74 8.64
C ALA A 57 -2.31 20.73 7.77
N VAL A 58 -2.61 20.76 6.48
CA VAL A 58 -2.46 21.98 5.70
C VAL A 58 -3.68 22.86 5.99
N SER A 59 -3.75 23.35 7.24
CA SER A 59 -4.27 24.70 7.49
C SER A 59 -3.30 25.69 6.86
N SER A 60 -3.35 25.78 5.53
CA SER A 60 -2.67 26.81 4.76
C SER A 60 -3.65 27.43 3.77
N CYS A 61 -4.74 27.98 4.30
CA CYS A 61 -5.38 29.15 3.71
C CYS A 61 -4.67 30.42 4.24
N GLY A 62 -3.36 30.48 3.99
CA GLY A 62 -2.60 31.72 4.10
C GLY A 62 -2.77 32.51 2.81
N SER A 63 -3.49 33.63 2.94
CA SER A 63 -3.41 34.81 2.06
C SER A 63 -4.16 34.75 0.71
N GLY A 64 -5.36 35.33 0.68
CA GLY A 64 -5.90 35.92 -0.55
C GLY A 64 -7.42 35.90 -0.67
N HIS A 65 -8.05 37.05 -0.41
CA HIS A 65 -9.43 37.42 -0.82
C HIS A 65 -10.62 36.65 -0.23
N CYS A 66 -11.09 37.13 0.92
CA CYS A 66 -12.50 37.02 1.30
C CYS A 66 -13.25 38.19 0.63
N SER A 67 -13.92 37.93 -0.49
CA SER A 67 -14.90 38.86 -1.07
C SER A 67 -16.02 38.06 -1.72
N CYS A 68 -16.83 37.39 -0.91
CA CYS A 68 -18.16 36.96 -1.34
C CYS A 68 -19.04 38.20 -1.30
N GLY A 69 -19.18 38.83 -2.46
CA GLY A 69 -20.08 39.95 -2.69
C GLY A 69 -21.52 39.48 -2.90
N ARG A 70 -22.43 40.29 -2.35
CA ARG A 70 -23.91 40.30 -2.44
C ARG A 70 -24.68 39.20 -1.73
#